data_AF-A0A094HX05-F1
#
_entry.id   AF-A0A094HX05-F1
#
_cell.length_a   1.000
_cell.length_b   1.000
_cell.length_c   1.000
_cell.angle_alpha   90.00
_cell.angle_beta   90.00
_cell.angle_gamma   90.00
#
_symmetry.space_group_name_H-M   'P 1'
#
loop_
_entity.id
_entity.type
_entity.pdbx_description
1 polymer ?
#
loop_
_entity_poly.entity_id
_entity_poly.type
_entity_poly.pdbx_seq_one_letter_code
_entity_poly.pdbx_strand_id
1 'polypeptide(L)'
;MFQKFLKQVNSQVSQKGAHSFATDRTSIPETSGSVEQALQDQIVALWKDIWQGLYQFHDRKGTYHVDRLKEHYFAAGMSASHIIESPDDSLLRLDRSHGVLGLLALPLSQQGPRRLRLFDGLSVSSLESVVTLLEAYRRQIPAMDEIYVILRRLEVDCRTPTTDDEKAVEQQYLPLADVLAKQLLHLDARLAILVSRLSDENWETHGASPEHNGWLVYERVYPRQHGRAQSAFSRC
;
A
#
# COMPACT_ATOMS: atom_id res chain seq x y z
N MET A 1 20.17 -7.25 13.48
CA MET A 1 19.30 -7.43 14.68
C MET A 1 18.43 -8.68 14.58
N PHE A 2 17.84 -8.99 13.42
CA PHE A 2 17.00 -10.18 13.16
C PHE A 2 17.69 -11.54 13.43
N GLN A 3 18.96 -11.71 13.05
CA GLN A 3 19.72 -12.94 13.35
C GLN A 3 19.96 -13.17 14.85
N LYS A 4 19.97 -12.11 15.68
CA LYS A 4 20.09 -12.24 17.14
C LYS A 4 18.78 -12.72 17.75
N PHE A 5 17.64 -12.27 17.22
CA PHE A 5 16.32 -12.70 17.66
C PHE A 5 16.08 -14.19 17.36
N LEU A 6 16.38 -14.66 16.15
CA LEU A 6 16.26 -16.08 15.79
C LEU A 6 17.22 -16.98 16.59
N LYS A 7 18.45 -16.53 16.89
CA LYS A 7 19.37 -17.27 17.76
C LYS A 7 18.89 -17.37 19.20
N GLN A 8 18.26 -16.31 19.73
CA GLN A 8 17.79 -16.27 21.11
C GLN A 8 16.57 -17.17 21.33
N VAL A 9 15.67 -17.24 20.34
CA VAL A 9 14.54 -18.18 20.32
C VAL A 9 15.05 -19.63 20.23
N ASN A 10 16.02 -19.92 19.35
CA ASN A 10 16.60 -21.28 19.25
C ASN A 10 17.39 -21.71 20.51
N SER A 11 18.05 -20.78 21.21
CA SER A 11 18.78 -21.13 22.44
C SER A 11 17.86 -21.44 23.62
N GLN A 12 16.69 -20.80 23.70
CA GLN A 12 15.71 -21.06 24.76
C GLN A 12 14.98 -22.40 24.57
N VAL A 13 14.81 -22.83 23.32
CA VAL A 13 14.22 -24.13 22.99
C VAL A 13 15.20 -25.28 23.29
N SER A 14 16.50 -25.07 23.08
CA SER A 14 17.53 -26.11 23.31
C SER A 14 17.74 -26.45 24.80
N GLN A 15 17.50 -25.51 25.73
CA GLN A 15 17.63 -25.78 27.17
C GLN A 15 16.42 -26.45 27.83
N LYS A 16 15.27 -26.56 27.14
CA LYS A 16 14.08 -27.25 27.66
C LYS A 16 13.91 -28.70 27.18
N GLY A 17 14.81 -29.19 26.32
CA GLY A 17 14.67 -30.49 25.65
C GLY A 17 15.40 -31.68 26.29
N ALA A 18 15.99 -31.53 27.48
CA ALA A 18 16.74 -32.60 28.13
C ALA A 18 16.07 -33.06 29.41
N HIS A 19 14.91 -33.73 29.31
CA HIS A 19 14.54 -34.83 30.21
C HIS A 19 13.29 -35.57 29.71
N SER A 20 13.43 -36.90 29.68
CA SER A 20 12.38 -37.94 29.66
C SER A 20 11.97 -38.52 28.30
N PHE A 21 12.23 -39.83 28.23
CA PHE A 21 11.99 -40.79 27.17
C PHE A 21 10.53 -41.28 27.13
N ALA A 22 10.17 -41.77 25.93
CA ALA A 22 9.28 -42.89 25.62
C ALA A 22 7.80 -42.65 25.28
N THR A 23 7.52 -43.04 24.03
CA THR A 23 6.32 -43.69 23.46
C THR A 23 5.07 -42.87 23.14
N ASP A 24 4.93 -42.69 21.82
CA ASP A 24 3.81 -43.15 20.98
C ASP A 24 2.92 -42.06 20.35
N ARG A 25 2.80 -42.22 19.02
CA ARG A 25 1.77 -41.73 18.09
C ARG A 25 1.50 -40.22 17.93
N THR A 26 1.84 -39.78 16.72
CA THR A 26 1.07 -38.85 15.88
C THR A 26 0.96 -37.41 16.39
N SER A 27 1.93 -36.58 16.01
CA SER A 27 1.75 -35.14 15.97
C SER A 27 2.44 -34.58 14.74
N ILE A 28 1.63 -34.26 13.73
CA ILE A 28 1.97 -33.33 12.65
C ILE A 28 2.43 -32.02 13.33
N PRO A 29 3.48 -31.32 12.86
CA PRO A 29 4.07 -30.24 13.62
C PRO A 29 3.09 -29.05 13.72
N GLU A 30 2.67 -28.70 14.94
CA GLU A 30 1.87 -27.50 15.26
C GLU A 30 2.66 -26.17 15.08
N THR A 31 3.78 -26.19 14.36
CA THR A 31 4.70 -25.05 14.22
C THR A 31 4.49 -24.22 12.95
N SER A 32 3.97 -24.79 11.86
CA SER A 32 3.76 -24.05 10.59
C SER A 32 2.67 -22.98 10.71
N GLY A 33 1.56 -23.31 11.37
CA GLY A 33 0.44 -22.38 11.57
C GLY A 33 0.81 -21.13 12.38
N SER A 34 1.78 -21.22 13.30
CA SER A 34 2.26 -20.05 14.05
C SER A 34 3.10 -19.10 13.20
N VAL A 35 3.86 -19.61 12.22
CA VAL A 35 4.72 -18.80 11.35
C VAL A 35 3.89 -18.13 10.26
N GLU A 36 2.99 -18.88 9.63
CA GLU A 36 2.06 -18.35 8.62
C GLU A 36 1.20 -17.23 9.20
N GLN A 37 0.62 -17.44 10.39
CA GLN A 37 -0.18 -16.41 11.05
C GLN A 37 0.66 -15.17 11.38
N ALA A 38 1.89 -15.34 11.87
CA ALA A 38 2.78 -14.22 12.14
C ALA A 38 3.11 -13.41 10.87
N LEU A 39 3.32 -14.08 9.74
CA LEU A 39 3.54 -13.42 8.45
C LEU A 39 2.29 -12.70 7.95
N GLN A 40 1.10 -13.30 8.09
CA GLN A 40 -0.17 -12.64 7.74
C GLN A 40 -0.40 -11.38 8.58
N ASP A 41 -0.14 -11.45 9.90
CA ASP A 41 -0.26 -10.29 10.78
C ASP A 41 0.74 -9.19 10.41
N GLN A 42 1.97 -9.58 10.05
CA GLN A 42 2.98 -8.65 9.54
C GLN A 42 2.54 -8.00 8.22
N ILE A 43 1.97 -8.77 7.29
CA ILE A 43 1.43 -8.24 6.02
C ILE A 43 0.33 -7.22 6.29
N VAL A 44 -0.61 -7.53 7.19
CA VAL A 44 -1.69 -6.62 7.58
C VAL A 44 -1.14 -5.32 8.16
N ALA A 45 -0.14 -5.41 9.05
CA ALA A 45 0.49 -4.24 9.66
C ALA A 45 1.25 -3.38 8.63
N LEU A 46 2.06 -4.01 7.77
CA LEU A 46 2.79 -3.32 6.70
C LEU A 46 1.83 -2.65 5.72
N TRP A 47 0.80 -3.38 5.29
CA TRP A 47 -0.22 -2.86 4.38
C TRP A 47 -0.84 -1.58 4.94
N LYS A 48 -1.17 -1.56 6.24
CA LYS A 48 -1.76 -0.38 6.90
C LYS A 48 -0.79 0.81 6.91
N ASP A 49 0.47 0.57 7.26
CA ASP A 49 1.52 1.60 7.29
C ASP A 49 1.73 2.22 5.89
N ILE A 50 1.81 1.37 4.86
CA ILE A 50 1.94 1.80 3.46
C ILE A 50 0.71 2.58 3.00
N TRP A 51 -0.48 2.08 3.30
CA TRP A 51 -1.72 2.75 2.92
C TRP A 51 -1.79 4.14 3.53
N GLN A 52 -1.38 4.27 4.80
CA GLN A 52 -1.40 5.53 5.51
C GLN A 52 -0.27 6.50 5.12
N GLY A 53 0.89 5.99 4.73
CA GLY A 53 2.03 6.81 4.34
C GLY A 53 2.05 7.22 2.86
N LEU A 54 1.35 6.50 1.98
CA LEU A 54 1.39 6.76 0.54
C LEU A 54 0.04 7.12 -0.08
N TYR A 55 -1.08 6.61 0.45
CA TYR A 55 -2.37 6.73 -0.23
C TYR A 55 -3.43 7.52 0.56
N GLN A 56 -3.53 7.39 1.89
CA GLN A 56 -4.57 8.04 2.71
C GLN A 56 -4.08 8.53 4.07
N PHE A 57 -4.33 9.78 4.45
CA PHE A 57 -3.81 10.37 5.70
C PHE A 57 -4.36 9.76 7.02
N HIS A 58 -5.54 9.16 7.00
CA HIS A 58 -6.25 8.72 8.21
C HIS A 58 -6.82 7.30 8.07
N ASP A 59 -7.89 7.01 8.80
CA ASP A 59 -8.67 5.79 8.66
C ASP A 59 -9.36 5.70 7.28
N ARG A 60 -10.21 4.69 7.08
CA ARG A 60 -10.94 4.45 5.83
C ARG A 60 -11.72 5.64 5.26
N LYS A 61 -12.00 6.70 6.04
CA LYS A 61 -12.71 7.91 5.60
C LYS A 61 -11.80 9.13 5.42
N GLY A 62 -10.49 8.98 5.60
CA GLY A 62 -9.51 10.05 5.48
C GLY A 62 -9.33 10.57 4.05
N THR A 63 -8.81 11.80 3.94
CA THR A 63 -8.40 12.39 2.66
C THR A 63 -7.27 11.60 2.03
N TYR A 64 -7.31 11.44 0.69
CA TYR A 64 -6.24 10.80 -0.06
C TYR A 64 -5.04 11.74 -0.24
N HIS A 65 -3.82 11.18 -0.24
CA HIS A 65 -2.61 11.96 -0.52
C HIS A 65 -2.66 12.61 -1.90
N VAL A 66 -3.26 11.95 -2.90
CA VAL A 66 -3.39 12.51 -4.25
C VAL A 66 -4.18 13.83 -4.27
N ASP A 67 -5.15 14.01 -3.38
CA ASP A 67 -5.95 15.24 -3.36
C ASP A 67 -5.25 16.34 -2.57
N ARG A 68 -4.67 16.00 -1.41
CA ARG A 68 -3.91 16.96 -0.62
C ARG A 68 -2.64 17.44 -1.32
N LEU A 69 -1.97 16.58 -2.08
CA LEU A 69 -0.83 16.99 -2.91
C LEU A 69 -1.25 18.03 -3.95
N LYS A 70 -2.45 17.90 -4.55
CA LYS A 70 -2.94 18.91 -5.51
C LYS A 70 -3.15 20.25 -4.83
N GLU A 71 -3.73 20.25 -3.64
CA GLU A 71 -3.91 21.47 -2.84
C GLU A 71 -2.57 22.15 -2.57
N HIS A 72 -1.56 21.40 -2.09
CA HIS A 72 -0.23 21.93 -1.85
C HIS A 72 0.49 22.37 -3.15
N TYR A 73 0.28 21.66 -4.26
CA TYR A 73 0.86 22.03 -5.55
C TYR A 73 0.32 23.38 -6.06
N PHE A 74 -0.98 23.62 -5.92
CA PHE A 74 -1.57 24.93 -6.25
C PHE A 74 -1.15 26.01 -5.25
N ALA A 75 -1.12 25.69 -3.95
CA ALA A 75 -0.66 26.61 -2.91
C ALA A 75 0.82 27.01 -3.11
N ALA A 76 1.64 26.13 -3.69
CA ALA A 76 3.02 26.38 -4.08
C ALA A 76 3.20 27.32 -5.28
N GLY A 77 2.10 27.86 -5.82
CA GLY A 77 2.15 28.87 -6.87
C GLY A 77 2.09 28.32 -8.28
N MET A 78 1.81 27.03 -8.49
CA MET A 78 1.49 26.53 -9.82
C MET A 78 0.14 27.04 -10.27
N SER A 79 0.08 27.81 -11.36
CA SER A 79 -1.20 28.30 -11.84
C SER A 79 -2.02 27.17 -12.45
N ALA A 80 -3.34 27.28 -12.30
CA ALA A 80 -4.29 26.44 -13.03
C ALA A 80 -4.44 26.84 -14.50
N SER A 81 -3.62 27.76 -15.04
CA SER A 81 -3.74 28.26 -16.42
C SER A 81 -3.67 27.12 -17.45
N HIS A 82 -2.79 26.14 -17.24
CA HIS A 82 -2.69 24.93 -18.07
C HIS A 82 -3.95 24.03 -18.04
N ILE A 83 -4.84 24.24 -17.05
CA ILE A 83 -6.13 23.55 -16.87
C ILE A 83 -7.27 24.41 -17.44
N ILE A 84 -7.22 25.73 -17.23
CA ILE A 84 -8.27 26.70 -17.56
C ILE A 84 -8.22 27.12 -19.04
N GLU A 85 -7.02 27.28 -19.63
CA GLU A 85 -6.82 27.80 -20.98
C GLU A 85 -6.68 26.72 -22.05
N SER A 86 -6.81 25.43 -21.71
CA SER A 86 -6.73 24.36 -22.70
C SER A 86 -7.94 24.44 -23.64
N PRO A 87 -7.78 24.79 -24.93
CA PRO A 87 -8.88 24.81 -25.88
C PRO A 87 -9.41 23.39 -26.02
N ASP A 88 -10.71 23.32 -26.20
CA ASP A 88 -11.53 22.12 -26.31
C ASP A 88 -11.24 21.40 -27.64
N ASP A 89 -10.10 20.70 -27.74
CA ASP A 89 -9.95 19.63 -28.73
C ASP A 89 -8.73 18.72 -28.46
N SER A 90 -8.82 17.51 -29.00
CA SER A 90 -7.75 16.55 -29.26
C SER A 90 -7.40 15.52 -28.18
N LEU A 91 -7.43 14.28 -28.66
CA LEU A 91 -6.84 13.02 -28.17
C LEU A 91 -5.39 13.12 -27.62
N LEU A 92 -4.75 14.29 -27.69
CA LEU A 92 -3.47 14.64 -27.06
C LEU A 92 -3.58 14.87 -25.53
N ARG A 93 -4.80 14.89 -24.96
CA ARG A 93 -5.00 14.80 -23.50
C ARG A 93 -4.44 13.53 -22.86
N LEU A 94 -4.25 12.46 -23.65
CA LEU A 94 -3.56 11.25 -23.21
C LEU A 94 -2.06 11.45 -23.02
N ASP A 95 -1.45 12.45 -23.68
CA ASP A 95 -0.02 12.79 -23.52
C ASP A 95 0.21 13.76 -22.36
N ARG A 96 -0.81 14.58 -22.02
CA ARG A 96 -0.91 15.35 -20.76
C ARG A 96 -1.60 14.59 -19.62
N SER A 97 -1.63 13.25 -19.66
CA SER A 97 -2.39 12.35 -18.75
C SER A 97 -1.98 12.37 -17.26
N HIS A 98 -1.20 13.36 -16.85
CA HIS A 98 -0.52 13.45 -15.57
C HIS A 98 -1.05 14.58 -14.67
N GLY A 99 -1.84 15.51 -15.22
CA GLY A 99 -2.52 16.56 -14.46
C GLY A 99 -1.59 17.37 -13.53
N VAL A 100 -2.17 17.93 -12.47
CA VAL A 100 -1.55 18.79 -11.44
C VAL A 100 -0.34 18.15 -10.75
N LEU A 101 -0.17 16.81 -10.79
CA LEU A 101 0.88 16.13 -10.03
C LEU A 101 1.96 15.46 -10.89
N GLY A 102 1.95 15.65 -12.21
CA GLY A 102 2.90 14.97 -13.08
C GLY A 102 2.72 13.44 -13.02
N LEU A 103 3.81 12.69 -13.24
CA LEU A 103 3.76 11.21 -13.27
C LEU A 103 3.18 10.60 -11.98
N LEU A 104 3.31 11.31 -10.86
CA LEU A 104 2.90 10.84 -9.54
C LEU A 104 1.38 10.65 -9.40
N ALA A 105 0.57 11.37 -10.20
CA ALA A 105 -0.88 11.20 -10.16
C ALA A 105 -1.32 9.76 -10.46
N LEU A 106 -0.61 9.08 -11.37
CA LEU A 106 -0.99 7.78 -11.89
C LEU A 106 -0.94 6.66 -10.82
N PRO A 107 0.22 6.36 -10.20
CA PRO A 107 0.28 5.28 -9.21
C PRO A 107 -0.56 5.58 -7.96
N LEU A 108 -0.68 6.85 -7.55
CA LEU A 108 -1.52 7.23 -6.41
C LEU A 108 -3.02 6.98 -6.68
N SER A 109 -3.47 7.19 -7.92
CA SER A 109 -4.85 6.93 -8.33
C SER A 109 -5.15 5.44 -8.53
N GLN A 110 -4.14 4.65 -8.90
CA GLN A 110 -4.27 3.19 -9.05
C GLN A 110 -4.41 2.46 -7.71
N GLN A 111 -3.98 3.10 -6.61
CA GLN A 111 -4.13 2.62 -5.24
C GLN A 111 -3.46 1.25 -5.00
N GLY A 112 -2.39 0.95 -5.74
CA GLY A 112 -1.50 -0.21 -5.64
C GLY A 112 -1.94 -1.34 -4.69
N PRO A 113 -1.47 -1.33 -3.42
CA PRO A 113 -1.66 -2.42 -2.47
C PRO A 113 -3.13 -2.65 -2.08
N ARG A 114 -4.06 -1.75 -2.39
CA ARG A 114 -5.50 -1.94 -2.10
C ARG A 114 -6.06 -3.24 -2.66
N ARG A 115 -5.52 -3.71 -3.78
CA ARG A 115 -5.96 -4.94 -4.46
C ARG A 115 -5.24 -6.20 -3.97
N LEU A 116 -4.34 -6.10 -2.99
CA LEU A 116 -3.65 -7.26 -2.43
C LEU A 116 -4.68 -8.21 -1.81
N ARG A 117 -4.78 -9.40 -2.42
CA ARG A 117 -5.58 -10.52 -1.98
C ARG A 117 -4.65 -11.63 -1.50
N LEU A 118 -4.95 -12.19 -0.34
CA LEU A 118 -4.32 -13.39 0.17
C LEU A 118 -5.31 -14.54 0.15
N PHE A 119 -4.79 -15.76 0.11
CA PHE A 119 -5.57 -16.99 0.08
C PHE A 119 -5.20 -17.86 1.28
N ASP A 120 -6.12 -18.70 1.70
CA ASP A 120 -5.84 -19.65 2.78
C ASP A 120 -4.90 -20.74 2.26
N GLY A 121 -3.98 -21.22 3.11
CA GLY A 121 -3.04 -22.28 2.72
C GLY A 121 -1.87 -21.84 1.82
N LEU A 122 -1.66 -20.54 1.58
CA LEU A 122 -0.46 -20.05 0.89
C LEU A 122 0.82 -20.49 1.61
N SER A 123 1.83 -20.89 0.84
CA SER A 123 3.13 -21.26 1.37
C SER A 123 3.81 -20.09 2.10
N VAL A 124 4.63 -20.45 3.09
CA VAL A 124 5.49 -19.50 3.83
C VAL A 124 6.33 -18.65 2.86
N SER A 125 6.90 -19.24 1.81
CA SER A 125 7.69 -18.51 0.81
C SER A 125 6.90 -17.45 0.05
N SER A 126 5.61 -17.71 -0.21
CA SER A 126 4.73 -16.77 -0.88
C SER A 126 4.35 -15.61 0.05
N LEU A 127 4.08 -15.90 1.32
CA LEU A 127 3.85 -14.87 2.33
C LEU A 127 5.11 -14.00 2.55
N GLU A 128 6.30 -14.59 2.62
CA GLU A 128 7.59 -13.87 2.68
C GLU A 128 7.82 -12.97 1.46
N SER A 129 7.42 -13.42 0.27
CA SER A 129 7.49 -12.62 -0.95
C SER A 129 6.57 -11.40 -0.91
N VAL A 130 5.37 -11.55 -0.32
CA VAL A 130 4.46 -10.42 -0.06
C VAL A 130 5.07 -9.44 0.93
N VAL A 131 5.60 -9.93 2.05
CA VAL A 131 6.29 -9.09 3.06
C VAL A 131 7.42 -8.30 2.41
N THR A 132 8.27 -8.95 1.62
CA THR A 132 9.41 -8.32 0.94
C THR A 132 8.96 -7.21 -0.01
N LEU A 133 7.88 -7.43 -0.76
CA LEU A 133 7.34 -6.41 -1.66
C LEU A 133 6.74 -5.23 -0.89
N LEU A 134 5.98 -5.49 0.17
CA LEU A 134 5.40 -4.45 1.01
C LEU A 134 6.48 -3.63 1.73
N GLU A 135 7.58 -4.23 2.19
CA GLU A 135 8.71 -3.46 2.71
C GLU A 135 9.32 -2.52 1.66
N ALA A 136 9.33 -2.90 0.39
CA ALA A 136 9.83 -2.04 -0.69
C ALA A 136 8.90 -0.82 -0.91
N TYR A 137 7.58 -0.98 -0.81
CA TYR A 137 6.63 0.13 -0.76
C TYR A 137 6.87 1.03 0.45
N ARG A 138 7.02 0.44 1.63
CA ARG A 138 7.21 1.19 2.88
C ARG A 138 8.44 2.11 2.81
N ARG A 139 9.50 1.68 2.13
CA ARG A 139 10.71 2.49 1.90
C ARG A 139 10.47 3.73 1.03
N GLN A 140 9.33 3.83 0.35
CA GLN A 140 8.97 5.02 -0.44
C GLN A 140 8.26 6.10 0.39
N ILE A 141 7.80 5.80 1.61
CA ILE A 141 7.11 6.77 2.48
C ILE A 141 7.96 8.04 2.73
N PRO A 142 9.27 7.95 3.03
CA PRO A 142 10.07 9.16 3.23
C PRO A 142 10.14 10.08 2.00
N ALA A 143 10.08 9.53 0.78
CA ALA A 143 10.06 10.33 -0.44
C ALA A 143 8.73 11.07 -0.61
N MET A 144 7.62 10.46 -0.17
CA MET A 144 6.32 11.15 -0.09
C MET A 144 6.40 12.32 0.91
N ASP A 145 6.98 12.10 2.09
CA ASP A 145 7.15 13.15 3.11
C ASP A 145 8.00 14.31 2.60
N GLU A 146 9.08 14.02 1.88
CA GLU A 146 9.97 15.02 1.26
C GLU A 146 9.22 15.90 0.25
N ILE A 147 8.37 15.30 -0.58
CA ILE A 147 7.50 16.04 -1.50
C ILE A 147 6.59 17.02 -0.74
N TYR A 148 5.97 16.59 0.36
CA TYR A 148 5.18 17.50 1.19
C TYR A 148 6.01 18.62 1.83
N VAL A 149 7.25 18.34 2.23
CA VAL A 149 8.15 19.36 2.79
C VAL A 149 8.47 20.42 1.73
N ILE A 150 8.76 20.00 0.50
CA ILE A 150 9.10 20.93 -0.59
C ILE A 150 7.91 21.76 -1.02
N LEU A 151 6.75 21.14 -1.24
CA LEU A 151 5.57 21.89 -1.65
C LEU A 151 5.19 22.93 -0.59
N ARG A 152 5.22 22.57 0.70
CA ARG A 152 4.97 23.53 1.80
C ARG A 152 5.99 24.67 1.84
N ARG A 153 7.26 24.38 1.57
CA ARG A 153 8.30 25.42 1.51
C ARG A 153 8.08 26.41 0.37
N LEU A 154 7.44 25.97 -0.72
CA LEU A 154 7.17 26.76 -1.91
C LEU A 154 5.82 27.49 -1.86
N GLU A 155 5.01 27.29 -0.80
CA GLU A 155 3.71 27.94 -0.65
C GLU A 155 3.80 29.46 -0.78
N VAL A 156 2.93 30.05 -1.61
CA VAL A 156 2.96 31.48 -1.96
C VAL A 156 1.96 32.32 -1.14
N ASP A 157 1.57 31.86 0.04
CA ASP A 157 0.58 32.50 0.92
C ASP A 157 -0.66 33.01 0.14
N CYS A 158 -1.05 34.27 0.35
CA CYS A 158 -2.22 34.91 -0.26
C CYS A 158 -1.88 35.79 -1.47
N ARG A 159 -0.61 35.84 -1.92
CA ARG A 159 -0.25 36.65 -3.10
C ARG A 159 -0.55 35.88 -4.38
N THR A 160 -0.75 36.62 -5.47
CA THR A 160 -0.86 36.01 -6.79
C THR A 160 0.46 35.29 -7.12
N PRO A 161 0.39 34.02 -7.57
CA PRO A 161 1.58 33.31 -8.03
C PRO A 161 2.23 34.01 -9.22
N THR A 162 3.55 33.90 -9.30
CA THR A 162 4.37 34.44 -10.39
C THR A 162 4.99 33.32 -11.21
N THR A 163 5.47 33.61 -12.41
CA THR A 163 6.19 32.65 -13.25
C THR A 163 7.44 32.09 -12.58
N ASP A 164 8.06 32.83 -11.65
CA ASP A 164 9.22 32.34 -10.91
C ASP A 164 8.83 31.31 -9.84
N ASP A 165 7.63 31.40 -9.27
CA ASP A 165 7.07 30.38 -8.37
C ASP A 165 6.79 29.09 -9.14
N GLU A 166 6.18 29.20 -10.31
CA GLU A 166 5.93 28.04 -11.19
C GLU A 166 7.24 27.32 -11.53
N LYS A 167 8.26 28.08 -11.96
CA LYS A 167 9.60 27.53 -12.22
C LYS A 167 10.21 26.88 -10.99
N ALA A 168 10.02 27.46 -9.80
CA ALA A 168 10.55 26.88 -8.57
C ALA A 168 9.90 25.53 -8.26
N VAL A 169 8.59 25.39 -8.48
CA VAL A 169 7.88 24.11 -8.36
C VAL A 169 8.37 23.13 -9.42
N GLU A 170 8.45 23.53 -10.69
CA GLU A 170 8.95 22.66 -11.75
C GLU A 170 10.37 22.13 -11.47
N GLN A 171 11.26 22.98 -10.94
CA GLN A 171 12.64 22.61 -10.67
C GLN A 171 12.82 21.75 -9.41
N GLN A 172 12.00 21.96 -8.37
CA GLN A 172 12.20 21.30 -7.08
C GLN A 172 11.24 20.14 -6.83
N TYR A 173 9.98 20.23 -7.26
CA TYR A 173 8.98 19.19 -7.06
C TYR A 173 9.07 18.09 -8.13
N LEU A 174 9.07 18.43 -9.41
CA LEU A 174 8.90 17.44 -10.48
C LEU A 174 9.97 16.34 -10.47
N PRO A 175 11.28 16.64 -10.27
CA PRO A 175 12.30 15.59 -10.24
C PRO A 175 12.05 14.53 -9.15
N LEU A 176 11.56 14.94 -7.99
CA LEU A 176 11.28 14.04 -6.86
C LEU A 176 9.98 13.27 -7.08
N ALA A 177 8.94 13.97 -7.54
CA ALA A 177 7.66 13.36 -7.87
C ALA A 177 7.82 12.28 -8.95
N ASP A 178 8.63 12.52 -9.99
CA ASP A 178 8.89 11.57 -11.06
C ASP A 178 9.67 10.35 -10.59
N VAL A 179 10.66 10.52 -9.70
CA VAL A 179 11.39 9.40 -9.13
C VAL A 179 10.44 8.53 -8.30
N LEU A 180 9.64 9.14 -7.43
CA LEU A 180 8.66 8.41 -6.64
C LEU A 180 7.63 7.71 -7.54
N ALA A 181 7.11 8.40 -8.55
CA ALA A 181 6.16 7.83 -9.49
C ALA A 181 6.68 6.57 -10.17
N LYS A 182 7.90 6.63 -10.70
CA LYS A 182 8.56 5.48 -11.35
C LYS A 182 8.73 4.31 -10.39
N GLN A 183 9.13 4.58 -9.14
CA GLN A 183 9.26 3.54 -8.12
C GLN A 183 7.91 2.89 -7.80
N LEU A 184 6.86 3.69 -7.57
CA LEU A 184 5.53 3.17 -7.28
C LEU A 184 4.95 2.37 -8.45
N LEU A 185 5.07 2.86 -9.69
CA LEU A 185 4.62 2.13 -10.87
C LEU A 185 5.35 0.79 -11.04
N HIS A 186 6.65 0.76 -10.77
CA HIS A 186 7.42 -0.49 -10.79
C HIS A 186 6.94 -1.47 -9.71
N LEU A 187 6.65 -0.97 -8.50
CA LEU A 187 6.13 -1.78 -7.41
C LEU A 187 4.69 -2.25 -7.68
N ASP A 188 3.86 -1.44 -8.32
CA ASP A 188 2.48 -1.79 -8.73
C ASP A 188 2.51 -2.94 -9.75
N ALA A 189 3.41 -2.88 -10.73
CA ALA A 189 3.61 -3.96 -11.70
C ALA A 189 4.08 -5.26 -11.02
N ARG A 190 5.03 -5.16 -10.07
CA ARG A 190 5.50 -6.32 -9.29
C ARG A 190 4.39 -6.91 -8.41
N LEU A 191 3.54 -6.06 -7.85
CA LEU A 191 2.38 -6.48 -7.06
C LEU A 191 1.38 -7.25 -7.93
N ALA A 192 1.09 -6.78 -9.13
CA ALA A 192 0.20 -7.46 -10.06
C ALA A 192 0.71 -8.88 -10.39
N ILE A 193 2.01 -9.00 -10.72
CA ILE A 193 2.64 -10.30 -10.98
C ILE A 193 2.59 -11.21 -9.75
N LEU A 194 2.84 -10.66 -8.55
CA LEU A 194 2.80 -11.44 -7.32
C LEU A 194 1.39 -11.95 -7.04
N VAL A 195 0.36 -11.09 -7.13
CA VAL A 195 -1.04 -11.50 -6.94
C VAL A 195 -1.45 -12.60 -7.92
N SER A 196 -1.01 -12.55 -9.18
CA SER A 196 -1.22 -13.65 -10.13
C SER A 196 -0.59 -14.95 -9.63
N ARG A 197 0.68 -14.93 -9.20
CA ARG A 197 1.36 -16.13 -8.66
C ARG A 197 0.68 -16.70 -7.43
N LEU A 198 0.22 -15.86 -6.51
CA LEU A 198 -0.55 -16.30 -5.33
C LEU A 198 -1.86 -16.96 -5.74
N SER A 199 -2.49 -16.46 -6.81
CA SER A 199 -3.73 -17.04 -7.34
C SER A 199 -3.47 -18.39 -8.02
N ASP A 200 -2.36 -18.52 -8.74
CA ASP A 200 -1.94 -19.78 -9.37
C ASP A 200 -1.65 -20.86 -8.32
N GLU A 201 -0.86 -20.54 -7.29
CA GLU A 201 -0.56 -21.44 -6.17
C GLU A 201 -1.85 -21.90 -5.44
N ASN A 202 -2.75 -20.96 -5.19
CA ASN A 202 -4.05 -21.26 -4.60
C ASN A 202 -4.89 -22.17 -5.52
N TRP A 203 -4.85 -21.96 -6.83
CA TRP A 203 -5.54 -22.81 -7.81
C TRP A 203 -4.97 -24.23 -7.85
N GLU A 204 -3.64 -24.39 -7.77
CA GLU A 204 -2.99 -25.69 -7.68
C GLU A 204 -3.39 -26.46 -6.41
N THR A 205 -3.61 -25.75 -5.30
CA THR A 205 -3.94 -26.35 -4.01
C THR A 205 -5.44 -26.67 -3.86
N HIS A 206 -6.32 -25.75 -4.26
CA HIS A 206 -7.75 -25.80 -3.96
C HIS A 206 -8.66 -25.93 -5.21
N GLY A 207 -8.11 -25.76 -6.42
CA GLY A 207 -8.89 -25.82 -7.66
C GLY A 207 -10.08 -24.86 -7.66
N ALA A 208 -11.25 -25.34 -8.09
CA ALA A 208 -12.49 -24.57 -8.15
C ALA A 208 -13.31 -24.60 -6.84
N SER A 209 -12.72 -24.97 -5.71
CA SER A 209 -13.44 -25.05 -4.44
C SER A 209 -13.85 -23.67 -3.91
N PRO A 210 -14.84 -23.57 -2.99
CA PRO A 210 -15.18 -22.30 -2.34
C PRO A 210 -14.03 -21.68 -1.55
N GLU A 211 -13.07 -22.51 -1.06
CA GLU A 211 -11.84 -22.05 -0.39
C GLU A 211 -10.92 -21.26 -1.32
N HIS A 212 -11.15 -21.32 -2.64
CA HIS A 212 -10.48 -20.49 -3.62
C HIS A 212 -10.73 -18.98 -3.40
N ASN A 213 -11.81 -18.62 -2.70
CA ASN A 213 -12.16 -17.22 -2.45
C ASN A 213 -11.24 -16.62 -1.37
N GLY A 214 -10.08 -16.11 -1.81
CA GLY A 214 -9.18 -15.33 -0.98
C GLY A 214 -9.80 -14.04 -0.46
N TRP A 215 -9.14 -13.41 0.50
CA TRP A 215 -9.59 -12.20 1.18
C TRP A 215 -8.69 -11.00 0.85
N LEU A 216 -9.31 -9.82 0.72
CA LEU A 216 -8.57 -8.58 0.52
C LEU A 216 -7.96 -8.13 1.86
N VAL A 217 -6.67 -7.82 1.85
CA VAL A 217 -5.99 -7.29 3.06
C VAL A 217 -6.64 -6.00 3.54
N TYR A 218 -7.10 -5.17 2.60
CA TYR A 218 -7.91 -3.97 2.87
C TYR A 218 -9.12 -4.25 3.77
N GLU A 219 -9.87 -5.33 3.51
CA GLU A 219 -11.10 -5.65 4.25
C GLU A 219 -10.81 -6.16 5.66
N ARG A 220 -9.62 -6.76 5.87
CA ARG A 220 -9.16 -7.17 7.20
C ARG A 220 -8.69 -5.98 8.04
N VAL A 221 -8.09 -4.97 7.42
CA VAL A 221 -7.67 -3.72 8.09
C VAL A 221 -8.86 -2.82 8.39
N TYR A 222 -9.83 -2.74 7.47
CA TYR A 222 -11.03 -1.93 7.61
C TYR A 222 -12.30 -2.79 7.49
N PRO A 223 -12.61 -3.62 8.50
CA PRO A 223 -13.79 -4.46 8.47
C PRO A 223 -15.05 -3.61 8.29
N ARG A 224 -15.98 -4.08 7.45
CA ARG A 224 -17.28 -3.44 7.31
C ARG A 224 -17.97 -3.47 8.67
N GLN A 225 -18.15 -2.30 9.28
CA GLN A 225 -19.07 -2.16 10.42
C GLN A 225 -20.45 -2.59 9.93
N HIS A 226 -20.89 -3.78 10.30
CA HIS A 226 -22.27 -4.21 10.09
C HIS A 226 -23.20 -3.34 10.93
N GLY A 227 -23.69 -2.25 10.35
CA GLY A 227 -24.88 -1.58 10.82
C GLY A 227 -26.10 -2.46 10.55
N ARG A 228 -26.43 -3.37 11.47
CA ARG A 228 -27.82 -3.81 11.64
C ARG A 228 -28.60 -2.62 12.20
N ALA A 229 -28.98 -1.68 11.34
CA ALA A 229 -30.21 -0.95 11.56
C ALA A 229 -31.33 -1.89 11.08
N GLN A 230 -31.86 -2.70 12.00
CA GLN A 230 -33.21 -3.21 11.83
C GLN A 230 -34.12 -1.98 11.81
N SER A 231 -34.44 -1.48 10.61
CA SER A 231 -35.60 -0.63 10.42
C SER A 231 -36.84 -1.49 10.66
N ALA A 232 -37.18 -1.66 11.94
CA ALA A 232 -38.55 -1.92 12.33
C ALA A 232 -39.36 -0.68 11.98
N PHE A 233 -39.78 -0.58 10.72
CA PHE A 233 -40.93 0.20 10.35
C PHE A 233 -42.16 -0.50 10.94
N SER A 234 -42.46 -0.15 12.19
CA SER A 234 -43.80 -0.30 12.74
C SER A 234 -44.73 0.54 11.88
N ARG A 235 -45.67 -0.15 11.23
CA ARG A 235 -46.75 0.42 10.44
C ARG A 235 -47.62 1.31 11.34
N CYS A 236 -47.88 2.53 10.88
CA CYS A 236 -49.15 3.20 11.17
C CYS A 236 -50.20 2.66 10.19
#